data_AF-A0A7S2G0Y0-F1
#
_entry.id   AF-A0A7S2G0Y0-F1
#
_cell.length_a   1.000
_cell.length_b   1.000
_cell.length_c   1.000
_cell.angle_alpha   90.00
_cell.angle_beta   90.00
_cell.angle_gamma   90.00
#
_symmetry.space_group_name_H-M   'P 1'
#
loop_
_entity.id
_entity.type
_entity.pdbx_description
1 polymer ?
#
loop_
_entity_poly.entity_id
_entity_poly.type
_entity_poly.pdbx_seq_one_letter_code
_entity_poly.pdbx_strand_id
1 'polypeptide(L)'
;KGVSEGGAFSSGSPELDAVWESLRGGGEEANWEGLWGDATTTSAAGTDVTPYRFRDANPHLGGANLLSRGTELFHSGELREAVLMLEAAVTEDPEDSTAWQTLGQAHADADDDAQAIACLQRAV
;
A
#
# COMPACT_ATOMS: atom_id res chain seq x y z
N LYS A 1 45.65 -24.26 -18.10
CA LYS A 1 44.23 -24.66 -18.01
C LYS A 1 43.72 -24.18 -16.65
N GLY A 2 43.07 -23.03 -16.47
CA GLY A 2 42.35 -22.18 -17.41
C GLY A 2 40.84 -22.30 -17.18
N VAL A 3 40.34 -21.62 -16.14
CA VAL A 3 39.01 -20.99 -15.90
C VAL A 3 39.12 -20.43 -14.46
N SER A 4 39.30 -19.14 -14.18
CA SER A 4 38.53 -17.92 -14.52
C SER A 4 37.08 -17.94 -14.04
N GLU A 5 36.75 -16.92 -13.23
CA GLU A 5 35.43 -16.33 -12.94
C GLU A 5 34.61 -17.06 -11.84
N GLY A 6 33.99 -16.39 -10.86
CA GLY A 6 33.55 -15.00 -10.77
C GLY A 6 33.57 -14.46 -9.34
N GLY A 7 33.47 -13.13 -9.28
CA GLY A 7 33.76 -12.31 -8.12
C GLY A 7 32.87 -12.55 -6.90
N ALA A 8 33.49 -12.29 -5.75
CA ALA A 8 32.82 -12.02 -4.50
C ALA A 8 31.87 -10.83 -4.68
N PHE A 9 30.55 -11.08 -4.64
CA PHE A 9 29.61 -10.06 -4.21
C PHE A 9 29.52 -10.14 -2.68
N SER A 10 30.54 -9.62 -2.00
CA SER A 10 30.46 -9.38 -0.56
C SER A 10 29.46 -8.25 -0.30
N SER A 11 28.18 -8.60 -0.19
CA SER A 11 27.18 -7.87 0.60
C SER A 11 25.87 -8.68 0.63
N GLY A 12 25.94 -9.94 1.06
CA GLY A 12 24.75 -10.74 1.33
C GLY A 12 24.58 -10.87 2.83
N SER A 13 23.51 -10.32 3.39
CA SER A 13 23.16 -10.49 4.79
C SER A 13 23.23 -11.99 5.16
N PRO A 14 23.89 -12.37 6.28
CA PRO A 14 24.08 -13.77 6.66
C PRO A 14 22.76 -14.54 6.83
N GLU A 15 21.66 -13.81 7.01
CA GLU A 15 20.30 -14.33 7.04
C GLU A 15 19.85 -14.94 5.70
N LEU A 16 20.25 -14.34 4.57
CA LEU A 16 19.87 -14.85 3.24
C LEU A 16 20.62 -16.14 2.91
N ASP A 17 21.90 -16.23 3.29
CA ASP A 17 22.73 -17.41 3.03
C ASP A 17 22.22 -18.64 3.79
N ALA A 18 21.77 -18.45 5.04
CA ALA A 18 21.17 -19.48 5.88
C ALA A 18 19.85 -20.03 5.29
N VAL A 19 19.02 -19.16 4.72
CA VAL A 19 17.77 -19.56 4.05
C VAL A 19 18.07 -20.42 2.81
N TRP A 20 19.09 -20.05 2.03
CA TRP A 20 19.49 -20.79 0.84
C TRP A 20 20.11 -22.16 1.16
N GLU A 21 20.84 -22.29 2.27
CA GLU A 21 21.36 -23.57 2.74
C GLU A 21 20.24 -24.48 3.28
N SER A 22 19.27 -23.93 4.01
CA SER A 22 18.12 -24.68 4.53
C SER A 22 17.26 -25.29 3.41
N LEU A 23 17.12 -24.60 2.28
CA LEU A 23 16.35 -25.08 1.13
C LEU A 23 17.04 -26.23 0.38
N ARG A 24 18.38 -26.29 0.44
CA ARG A 24 19.22 -27.26 -0.29
C ARG A 24 19.37 -28.58 0.47
N GLY A 25 19.02 -28.61 1.76
CA GLY A 25 19.29 -29.70 2.70
C GLY A 25 18.23 -30.82 2.79
N GLY A 26 17.03 -30.64 2.23
CA GLY A 26 16.03 -31.71 2.08
C GLY A 26 15.33 -32.19 3.38
N GLY A 27 14.00 -32.31 3.30
CA GLY A 27 13.27 -33.32 4.07
C GLY A 27 12.61 -32.91 5.39
N GLU A 28 12.05 -31.71 5.50
CA GLU A 28 10.97 -31.43 6.44
C GLU A 28 10.04 -30.41 5.80
N GLU A 29 8.73 -30.62 5.93
CA GLU A 29 7.69 -29.77 5.32
C GLU A 29 8.01 -28.32 5.63
N ALA A 30 8.45 -27.58 4.61
CA ALA A 30 8.70 -26.15 4.71
C ALA A 30 7.39 -25.53 5.21
N ASN A 31 7.37 -25.15 6.48
CA ASN A 31 6.26 -24.47 7.10
C ASN A 31 6.20 -23.06 6.50
N TRP A 32 5.59 -22.95 5.33
CA TRP A 32 5.41 -21.71 4.59
C TRP A 32 4.59 -20.69 5.38
N GLU A 33 3.76 -21.14 6.33
CA GLU A 33 3.04 -20.30 7.29
C GLU A 33 3.96 -19.68 8.35
N GLY A 34 5.02 -20.38 8.77
CA GLY A 34 5.99 -19.87 9.74
C GLY A 34 6.97 -18.84 9.17
N LEU A 35 7.37 -19.00 7.90
CA LEU A 35 8.29 -18.07 7.22
C LEU A 35 7.58 -16.78 6.76
N TRP A 36 6.32 -16.88 6.29
CA TRP A 36 5.46 -15.70 6.12
C TRP A 36 5.13 -15.06 7.47
N GLY A 37 4.94 -15.90 8.50
CA GLY A 37 4.75 -15.47 9.88
C GLY A 37 5.92 -14.63 10.37
N ASP A 38 7.18 -15.03 10.20
CA ASP A 38 8.34 -14.31 10.74
C ASP A 38 8.67 -13.00 9.98
N ALA A 39 8.53 -13.02 8.64
CA ALA A 39 8.62 -11.81 7.81
C ALA A 39 7.50 -10.79 8.12
N THR A 40 6.34 -11.28 8.56
CA THR A 40 5.24 -10.43 9.06
C THR A 40 5.25 -10.27 10.58
N THR A 41 6.11 -10.97 11.35
CA THR A 41 6.19 -10.91 12.82
C THR A 41 7.18 -9.84 13.29
N THR A 42 8.15 -9.47 12.44
CA THR A 42 8.71 -8.10 12.47
C THR A 42 7.67 -7.05 12.01
N SER A 43 6.40 -7.40 11.91
CA SER A 43 5.28 -6.45 11.84
C SER A 43 4.02 -7.01 12.54
N ALA A 44 4.17 -7.86 13.56
CA ALA A 44 3.03 -8.40 14.33
C ALA A 44 2.78 -7.63 15.64
N ALA A 45 3.29 -6.40 15.74
CA ALA A 45 2.96 -5.45 16.79
C ALA A 45 2.79 -4.05 16.19
N GLY A 46 1.80 -3.92 15.33
CA GLY A 46 1.42 -2.64 14.76
C GLY A 46 0.72 -2.86 13.43
N THR A 47 -0.60 -2.72 13.42
CA THR A 47 -1.20 -1.82 12.46
C THR A 47 -0.45 -0.48 12.55
N ASP A 48 0.75 -0.38 11.97
CA ASP A 48 1.29 0.91 11.53
C ASP A 48 0.48 1.28 10.30
N VAL A 49 -0.81 1.51 10.55
CA VAL A 49 -1.70 2.13 9.60
C VAL A 49 -1.15 3.52 9.48
N THR A 50 -0.31 3.72 8.48
CA THR A 50 0.19 5.03 8.17
C THR A 50 -1.05 5.89 7.99
N PRO A 51 -1.34 6.84 8.91
CA PRO A 51 -2.62 7.51 8.91
C PRO A 51 -2.77 8.22 7.57
N TYR A 52 -3.95 8.11 6.96
CA TYR A 52 -4.23 8.78 5.70
C TYR A 52 -3.83 10.25 5.81
N ARG A 53 -2.94 10.69 4.92
CA ARG A 53 -2.38 12.04 4.97
C ARG A 53 -3.12 12.90 3.98
N PHE A 54 -4.03 13.71 4.51
CA PHE A 54 -4.72 14.72 3.73
C PHE A 54 -3.73 15.73 3.14
N ARG A 55 -4.00 16.19 1.91
CA ARG A 55 -3.32 17.34 1.34
C ARG A 55 -3.83 18.64 1.98
N ASP A 56 -2.91 19.49 2.44
CA ASP A 56 -3.16 20.68 3.27
C ASP A 56 -4.04 21.79 2.67
N ALA A 57 -4.49 21.70 1.41
CA ALA A 57 -5.34 22.74 0.81
C ALA A 57 -6.17 22.21 -0.36
N ASN A 58 -7.44 21.97 -0.10
CA ASN A 58 -8.39 21.59 -1.13
C ASN A 58 -9.36 22.75 -1.43
N PRO A 59 -9.27 23.40 -2.60
CA PRO A 59 -10.10 24.56 -2.94
C PRO A 59 -11.58 24.21 -3.16
N HIS A 60 -11.93 22.92 -3.19
CA HIS A 60 -13.29 22.44 -3.38
C HIS A 60 -14.05 22.13 -2.08
N LEU A 61 -13.45 22.38 -0.90
CA LEU A 61 -14.13 22.22 0.40
C LEU A 61 -15.41 23.06 0.48
N GLY A 62 -16.49 22.47 0.99
CA GLY A 62 -17.81 23.12 1.12
C GLY A 62 -18.64 23.20 -0.17
N GLY A 63 -18.24 22.51 -1.25
CA GLY A 63 -19.07 22.37 -2.45
C GLY A 63 -20.23 21.38 -2.26
N ALA A 64 -21.32 21.53 -3.02
CA ALA A 64 -22.39 20.53 -3.06
C ALA A 64 -22.04 19.39 -4.02
N ASN A 65 -22.44 18.15 -3.71
CA ASN A 65 -22.22 16.95 -4.54
C ASN A 65 -20.74 16.61 -4.80
N LEU A 66 -19.88 16.75 -3.79
CA LEU A 66 -18.44 16.47 -3.89
C LEU A 66 -18.16 15.03 -4.30
N LEU A 67 -18.86 14.07 -3.69
CA LEU A 67 -18.76 12.65 -4.02
C LEU A 67 -19.08 12.40 -5.50
N SER A 68 -20.28 12.81 -5.96
CA SER A 68 -20.71 12.57 -7.35
C SER A 68 -19.74 13.17 -8.36
N ARG A 69 -19.27 14.39 -8.13
CA ARG A 69 -18.36 15.07 -9.03
C ARG A 69 -16.94 14.51 -8.97
N GLY A 70 -16.50 14.02 -7.80
CA GLY A 70 -15.26 13.26 -7.65
C GLY A 70 -15.31 11.93 -8.42
N THR A 71 -16.43 11.21 -8.36
CA THR A 71 -16.66 9.98 -9.13
C THR A 71 -16.72 10.23 -10.64
N GLU A 72 -17.33 11.33 -11.08
CA GLU A 72 -17.30 11.74 -12.50
C GLU A 72 -15.87 12.00 -12.98
N LEU A 73 -15.08 12.73 -12.19
CA LEU A 73 -13.68 13.01 -12.51
C LEU A 73 -12.84 11.73 -12.53
N PHE A 74 -13.06 10.82 -11.59
CA PHE A 74 -12.41 9.50 -11.56
C PHE A 74 -12.69 8.73 -12.86
N HIS A 75 -13.94 8.66 -13.31
CA HIS A 75 -14.30 8.02 -14.59
C HIS A 75 -13.76 8.76 -15.81
N SER A 76 -13.54 10.07 -15.72
CA SER A 76 -12.93 10.85 -16.80
C SER A 76 -11.42 10.64 -16.93
N GLY A 77 -10.78 9.99 -15.94
CA GLY A 77 -9.33 9.78 -15.87
C GLY A 77 -8.56 10.92 -15.23
N GLU A 78 -9.24 11.99 -14.79
CA GLU A 78 -8.62 13.11 -14.06
C GLU A 78 -8.42 12.73 -12.58
N LEU A 79 -7.57 11.72 -12.32
CA LEU A 79 -7.31 11.19 -10.99
C LEU A 79 -6.84 12.26 -10.00
N ARG A 80 -6.02 13.22 -10.46
CA ARG A 80 -5.52 14.32 -9.61
C ARG A 80 -6.65 15.21 -9.10
N GLU A 81 -7.60 15.58 -9.94
CA GLU A 81 -8.77 16.38 -9.53
C GLU A 81 -9.79 15.52 -8.77
N ALA A 82 -9.96 14.25 -9.16
CA ALA A 82 -10.82 13.31 -8.46
C ALA A 82 -10.41 13.12 -7.01
N VAL A 83 -9.12 12.88 -6.74
CA VAL A 83 -8.57 12.75 -5.38
C VAL A 83 -8.84 14.01 -4.57
N LEU A 84 -8.64 15.21 -5.13
CA LEU A 84 -9.00 16.45 -4.43
C LEU A 84 -10.51 16.47 -4.12
N MET A 85 -11.38 16.32 -5.10
CA MET A 85 -12.83 16.36 -4.85
C MET A 85 -13.31 15.33 -3.81
N LEU A 86 -12.74 14.13 -3.84
CA LEU A 86 -13.03 13.07 -2.88
C LEU A 86 -12.44 13.37 -1.49
N GLU A 87 -11.25 13.97 -1.39
CA GLU A 87 -10.67 14.43 -0.13
C GLU A 87 -11.56 15.46 0.56
N ALA A 88 -12.19 16.36 -0.23
CA ALA A 88 -13.16 17.29 0.31
C ALA A 88 -14.41 16.56 0.81
N ALA A 89 -14.89 15.55 0.08
CA ALA A 89 -16.06 14.77 0.48
C ALA A 89 -15.83 14.05 1.82
N VAL A 90 -14.69 13.38 2.00
CA VAL A 90 -14.36 12.69 3.27
C VAL A 90 -14.01 13.65 4.41
N THR A 91 -13.68 14.91 4.11
CA THR A 91 -13.44 15.94 5.13
C THR A 91 -14.77 16.52 5.63
N GLU A 92 -15.73 16.72 4.73
CA GLU A 92 -17.09 17.17 5.07
C GLU A 92 -17.89 16.07 5.77
N ASP A 93 -17.82 14.84 5.25
CA ASP A 93 -18.45 13.66 5.82
C ASP A 93 -17.42 12.54 6.05
N PRO A 94 -16.75 12.54 7.22
CA PRO A 94 -15.77 11.52 7.53
C PRO A 94 -16.37 10.14 7.80
N GLU A 95 -17.69 10.01 7.92
CA GLU A 95 -18.41 8.74 8.14
C GLU A 95 -18.87 8.08 6.83
N ASP A 96 -18.79 8.81 5.70
CA ASP A 96 -19.15 8.26 4.39
C ASP A 96 -18.11 7.23 3.90
N SER A 97 -18.40 5.95 4.13
CA SER A 97 -17.59 4.83 3.66
C SER A 97 -17.48 4.78 2.13
N THR A 98 -18.48 5.27 1.39
CA THR A 98 -18.45 5.32 -0.07
C THR A 98 -17.42 6.32 -0.56
N ALA A 99 -17.33 7.47 0.10
CA ALA A 99 -16.31 8.49 -0.19
C ALA A 99 -14.90 7.95 0.08
N TRP A 100 -14.68 7.28 1.21
CA TRP A 100 -13.40 6.63 1.54
C TRP A 100 -13.01 5.52 0.56
N GLN A 101 -13.97 4.70 0.13
CA GLN A 101 -13.75 3.64 -0.85
C GLN A 101 -13.34 4.21 -2.21
N THR A 102 -14.09 5.21 -2.69
CA THR A 102 -13.83 5.84 -4.01
C THR A 102 -12.48 6.56 -4.01
N LEU A 103 -12.13 7.21 -2.90
CA LEU A 103 -10.85 7.88 -2.70
C LEU A 103 -9.69 6.88 -2.65
N GLY A 104 -9.86 5.75 -1.97
CA GLY A 104 -8.87 4.67 -1.97
C GLY A 104 -8.66 4.08 -3.37
N GLN A 105 -9.73 3.90 -4.13
CA GLN A 105 -9.65 3.44 -5.51
C GLN A 105 -8.93 4.44 -6.42
N ALA A 106 -9.20 5.75 -6.26
CA ALA A 106 -8.50 6.81 -6.99
C ALA A 106 -7.00 6.87 -6.68
N HIS A 107 -6.58 6.58 -5.44
CA HIS A 107 -5.17 6.45 -5.08
C HIS A 107 -4.53 5.18 -5.66
N ALA A 108 -5.24 4.06 -5.68
CA ALA A 108 -4.76 2.82 -6.30
C ALA A 108 -4.53 3.00 -7.82
N ASP A 109 -5.47 3.65 -8.53
CA ASP A 109 -5.31 4.02 -9.94
C ASP A 109 -4.16 5.04 -10.17
N ALA A 110 -3.75 5.77 -9.13
CA ALA A 110 -2.62 6.69 -9.15
C ALA A 110 -1.28 6.06 -8.73
N ASP A 111 -1.23 4.72 -8.55
CA ASP A 111 -0.06 3.96 -8.04
C ASP A 111 0.38 4.39 -6.61
N ASP A 112 -0.53 4.97 -5.82
CA ASP A 112 -0.26 5.42 -4.44
C ASP A 112 -0.90 4.44 -3.43
N ASP A 113 -0.46 3.17 -3.50
CA ASP A 113 -1.02 2.05 -2.72
C ASP A 113 -1.02 2.28 -1.20
N ALA A 114 -0.01 3.01 -0.70
CA ALA A 114 0.11 3.32 0.72
C ALA A 114 -1.07 4.17 1.22
N GLN A 115 -1.47 5.18 0.45
CA GLN A 115 -2.65 5.98 0.76
C GLN A 115 -3.93 5.17 0.52
N ALA A 116 -4.01 4.43 -0.59
CA ALA A 116 -5.18 3.60 -0.91
C ALA A 116 -5.56 2.64 0.22
N ILE A 117 -4.58 1.93 0.79
CA ILE A 117 -4.81 1.01 1.91
C ILE A 117 -5.36 1.75 3.14
N ALA A 118 -4.81 2.92 3.48
CA ALA A 118 -5.27 3.72 4.61
C ALA A 118 -6.73 4.19 4.43
N CYS A 119 -7.13 4.52 3.21
CA CYS A 119 -8.51 4.91 2.88
C CYS A 119 -9.47 3.73 2.99
N LEU A 120 -9.10 2.60 2.40
CA LEU A 120 -9.94 1.39 2.38
C LEU A 120 -10.16 0.82 3.78
N GLN A 121 -9.16 0.90 4.65
CA GLN A 121 -9.32 0.51 6.06
C GLN A 121 -10.31 1.39 6.82
N ARG A 122 -10.45 2.65 6.42
CA ARG A 122 -11.42 3.59 7.01
C ARG A 122 -12.82 3.44 6.43
N ALA A 123 -12.95 2.81 5.27
CA ALA A 123 -14.24 2.52 4.63
C ALA A 123 -14.96 1.28 5.21
N VAL A 124 -14.34 0.54 6.14
CA VAL A 124 -14.85 -0.71 6.74
C VAL A 124 -15.56 -0.47 8.06
#